data_AF-A0A3B8RUS4-F1
#
_entry.id   AF-A0A3B8RUS4-F1
#
_cell.length_a   1.000
_cell.length_b   1.000
_cell.length_c   1.000
_cell.angle_alpha   90.00
_cell.angle_beta   90.00
_cell.angle_gamma   90.00
#
_symmetry.space_group_name_H-M   'P 1'
#
loop_
_entity.id
_entity.type
_entity.pdbx_description
1 polymer ?
#
loop_
_entity_poly.entity_id
_entity_poly.type
_entity_poly.pdbx_seq_one_letter_code
_entity_poly.pdbx_strand_id
1 'polypeptide(L)'
;MKSEKFKTELLFTETYKKHLNDNPAIREAMCLKVQYPAFFTPIQDTDLFAGRIKNTLVGITPDEWGSTAFGYYCVKDKILKELDDPEIYDDTRSEVNEMLEFWSKESTSAKLRAAYPDEIKKYLPSDNWMHECGIAFPLYRLTGGNVDWDKLLKKGIPGLIKDAE
;
A
#
# COMPACT_ATOMS: atom_id res chain seq x y z
N MET A 1 7.09 7.72 25.90
CA MET A 1 5.83 7.15 25.33
C MET A 1 6.11 6.87 23.87
N LYS A 2 5.68 5.74 23.30
CA LYS A 2 5.71 5.57 21.84
C LYS A 2 4.48 6.26 21.26
N SER A 3 4.64 7.01 20.16
CA SER A 3 3.49 7.58 19.47
C SER A 3 2.66 6.45 18.86
N GLU A 4 1.33 6.57 18.87
CA GLU A 4 0.45 5.65 18.13
C GLU A 4 0.45 5.96 16.62
N LYS A 5 1.02 7.10 16.22
CA LYS A 5 1.17 7.50 14.81
C LYS A 5 2.14 6.55 14.10
N PHE A 6 1.82 6.21 12.85
CA PHE A 6 2.56 5.25 12.01
C PHE A 6 2.62 3.79 12.50
N LYS A 7 1.92 3.43 13.57
CA LYS A 7 1.94 2.07 14.11
C LYS A 7 1.55 1.01 13.07
N THR A 8 0.55 1.30 12.25
CA THR A 8 0.11 0.41 11.17
C THR A 8 1.18 0.28 10.09
N GLU A 9 1.76 1.38 9.63
CA GLU A 9 2.79 1.41 8.60
C GLU A 9 4.04 0.62 9.03
N LEU A 10 4.46 0.79 10.28
CA LEU A 10 5.57 0.05 10.87
C LEU A 10 5.24 -1.45 10.98
N LEU A 11 4.06 -1.80 11.50
CA LEU A 11 3.63 -3.21 11.61
C LEU A 11 3.49 -3.87 10.23
N PHE A 12 2.99 -3.16 9.24
CA PHE A 12 2.91 -3.63 7.86
C PHE A 12 4.32 -3.92 7.32
N THR A 13 5.26 -3.01 7.54
CA THR A 13 6.65 -3.14 7.10
C THR A 13 7.34 -4.34 7.75
N GLU A 14 7.18 -4.53 9.05
CA GLU A 14 7.74 -5.68 9.76
C GLU A 14 7.10 -7.00 9.32
N THR A 15 5.79 -7.00 9.03
CA THR A 15 5.09 -8.16 8.47
C THR A 15 5.62 -8.51 7.08
N TYR A 16 5.83 -7.51 6.22
CA TYR A 16 6.43 -7.71 4.91
C TYR A 16 7.83 -8.31 5.02
N LYS A 17 8.70 -7.75 5.89
CA LYS A 17 10.07 -8.24 6.11
C LYS A 17 10.07 -9.67 6.64
N LYS A 18 9.19 -10.01 7.58
CA LYS A 18 9.05 -11.37 8.14
C LYS A 18 8.73 -12.40 7.06
N HIS A 19 7.90 -12.03 6.08
CA HIS A 19 7.44 -12.90 5.00
C HIS A 19 8.20 -12.64 3.68
N LEU A 20 9.38 -12.01 3.72
CA LEU A 20 10.11 -11.57 2.53
C LEU A 20 10.43 -12.73 1.56
N ASN A 21 10.80 -13.88 2.13
CA ASN A 21 11.21 -15.07 1.38
C ASN A 21 10.08 -16.10 1.19
N ASP A 22 8.87 -15.80 1.66
CA ASP A 22 7.72 -16.65 1.42
C ASP A 22 7.21 -16.47 -0.01
N ASN A 23 6.31 -17.37 -0.43
CA ASN A 23 5.59 -17.17 -1.68
C ASN A 23 4.90 -15.79 -1.69
N PRO A 24 4.99 -15.00 -2.79
CA PRO A 24 4.38 -13.67 -2.87
C PRO A 24 2.91 -13.63 -2.43
N ALA A 25 2.10 -14.63 -2.80
CA ALA A 25 0.69 -14.69 -2.42
C ALA A 25 0.50 -14.82 -0.89
N ILE A 26 1.40 -15.55 -0.21
CA ILE A 26 1.39 -15.67 1.25
C ILE A 26 1.80 -14.34 1.88
N ARG A 27 2.88 -13.71 1.39
CA ARG A 27 3.33 -12.40 1.88
C ARG A 27 2.25 -11.34 1.75
N GLU A 28 1.59 -11.27 0.59
CA GLU A 28 0.46 -10.37 0.34
C GLU A 28 -0.70 -10.65 1.29
N ALA A 29 -1.12 -11.90 1.45
CA ALA A 29 -2.19 -12.27 2.37
C ALA A 29 -1.87 -11.87 3.83
N MET A 30 -0.62 -12.05 4.27
CA MET A 30 -0.19 -11.66 5.62
C MET A 30 -0.16 -10.14 5.81
N CYS A 31 0.28 -9.39 4.80
CA CYS A 31 0.23 -7.93 4.80
C CYS A 31 -1.21 -7.41 4.82
N LEU A 32 -2.12 -8.02 4.05
CA LEU A 32 -3.54 -7.67 4.01
C LEU A 32 -4.23 -7.88 5.37
N LYS A 33 -3.84 -8.91 6.14
CA LYS A 33 -4.34 -9.12 7.51
C LYS A 33 -4.03 -7.96 8.46
N VAL A 34 -2.90 -7.26 8.25
CA VAL A 34 -2.53 -6.06 9.00
C VAL A 34 -3.24 -4.83 8.45
N GLN A 35 -3.31 -4.70 7.12
CA GLN A 35 -3.85 -3.52 6.46
C GLN A 35 -5.37 -3.38 6.68
N TYR A 36 -6.16 -4.43 6.44
CA TYR A 36 -7.63 -4.33 6.43
C TYR A 36 -8.22 -3.76 7.74
N PRO A 37 -7.79 -4.21 8.94
CA PRO A 37 -8.29 -3.64 10.20
C PRO A 37 -8.02 -2.14 10.36
N ALA A 38 -6.91 -1.63 9.82
CA ALA A 38 -6.57 -0.21 9.85
C ALA A 38 -7.20 0.59 8.70
N PHE A 39 -7.54 -0.09 7.61
CA PHE A 39 -8.09 0.49 6.39
C PHE A 39 -9.58 0.79 6.51
N PHE A 40 -10.34 -0.04 7.24
CA PHE A 40 -11.77 0.18 7.44
C PHE A 40 -12.04 1.15 8.58
N THR A 41 -12.96 2.10 8.35
CA THR A 41 -13.37 3.04 9.39
C THR A 41 -14.60 2.52 10.14
N PRO A 42 -14.88 3.02 11.37
CA PRO A 42 -16.10 2.67 12.10
C PRO A 42 -17.38 2.98 11.32
N ILE A 43 -18.43 2.20 11.62
CA ILE A 43 -19.81 2.44 11.16
C ILE A 43 -20.35 3.70 11.84
N GLN A 44 -21.09 4.53 11.11
CA GLN A 44 -21.75 5.71 11.63
C GLN A 44 -23.27 5.51 11.72
N ASP A 45 -23.92 6.23 12.64
CA ASP A 45 -25.36 6.08 12.92
C ASP A 45 -26.26 6.39 11.71
N THR A 46 -25.75 7.15 10.73
CA THR A 46 -26.47 7.52 9.50
C THR A 46 -26.20 6.57 8.33
N ASP A 47 -25.45 5.49 8.54
CA ASP A 47 -25.11 4.54 7.48
C ASP A 47 -26.28 3.64 7.11
N LEU A 48 -26.78 3.77 5.87
CA LEU A 48 -27.62 2.75 5.25
C LEU A 48 -26.79 1.55 4.75
N PHE A 49 -25.52 1.81 4.40
CA PHE A 49 -24.53 0.80 4.01
C PHE A 49 -23.17 1.15 4.65
N ALA A 50 -22.58 0.19 5.38
CA ALA A 50 -21.25 0.33 5.96
C ALA A 50 -20.16 -0.01 4.92
N GLY A 51 -18.95 0.52 5.11
CA GLY A 51 -17.79 0.20 4.26
C GLY A 51 -16.90 1.38 3.88
N ARG A 52 -16.87 2.45 4.69
CA ARG A 52 -15.91 3.54 4.49
C ARG A 52 -14.48 3.04 4.69
N ILE A 53 -13.58 3.56 3.86
CA ILE A 53 -12.15 3.25 3.90
C ILE A 53 -11.36 4.52 4.18
N LYS A 54 -10.23 4.35 4.87
CA LYS A 54 -9.19 5.36 5.04
C LYS A 54 -7.87 4.71 4.67
N ASN A 55 -7.23 5.22 3.62
CA ASN A 55 -5.98 4.66 3.13
C ASN A 55 -4.87 4.77 4.19
N THR A 56 -4.07 3.71 4.29
CA THR A 56 -2.79 3.73 5.01
C THR A 56 -1.74 4.46 4.17
N LEU A 57 -0.62 4.85 4.78
CA LEU A 57 0.46 5.54 4.06
C LEU A 57 1.49 4.55 3.49
N VAL A 58 1.50 3.33 4.00
CA VAL A 58 2.23 2.17 3.46
C VAL A 58 1.23 1.02 3.35
N GLY A 59 1.25 0.29 2.26
CA GLY A 59 0.30 -0.79 2.06
C GLY A 59 0.45 -1.52 0.73
N ILE A 60 -0.57 -2.31 0.40
CA ILE A 60 -0.78 -2.92 -0.91
C ILE A 60 -2.15 -2.53 -1.48
N THR A 61 -2.21 -2.16 -2.76
CA THR A 61 -3.46 -1.81 -3.45
C THR A 61 -3.39 -2.18 -4.94
N PRO A 62 -4.49 -2.69 -5.55
CA PRO A 62 -4.55 -2.89 -7.01
C PRO A 62 -4.78 -1.58 -7.79
N ASP A 63 -5.20 -0.53 -7.09
CA ASP A 63 -5.61 0.76 -7.67
C ASP A 63 -4.69 1.91 -7.26
N GLU A 64 -4.62 2.93 -8.10
CA GLU A 64 -3.77 4.11 -7.94
C GLU A 64 -4.45 5.17 -7.05
N TRP A 65 -3.88 5.41 -5.87
CA TRP A 65 -4.31 6.49 -4.96
C TRP A 65 -3.31 7.66 -4.90
N GLY A 66 -2.39 7.70 -5.86
CA GLY A 66 -1.26 8.62 -6.00
C GLY A 66 -0.33 8.15 -7.12
N SER A 67 0.65 8.95 -7.51
CA SER A 67 1.47 8.73 -8.72
C SER A 67 2.19 7.38 -8.76
N THR A 68 2.46 6.79 -7.59
CA THR A 68 3.16 5.51 -7.43
C THR A 68 2.42 4.52 -6.53
N ALA A 69 1.16 4.81 -6.18
CA ALA A 69 0.43 4.04 -5.18
C ALA A 69 -0.28 2.83 -5.81
N PHE A 70 0.47 1.83 -6.28
CA PHE A 70 -0.04 0.54 -6.80
C PHE A 70 0.86 -0.60 -6.35
N GLY A 71 0.33 -1.83 -6.30
CA GLY A 71 1.05 -2.93 -5.67
C GLY A 71 1.43 -2.52 -4.25
N TYR A 72 2.65 -2.85 -3.82
CA TYR A 72 3.20 -2.33 -2.59
C TYR A 72 3.62 -0.86 -2.74
N TYR A 73 3.09 0.01 -1.90
CA TYR A 73 3.29 1.45 -1.99
C TYR A 73 3.77 2.06 -0.67
N CYS A 74 4.38 3.25 -0.79
CA CYS A 74 4.74 4.12 0.32
C CYS A 74 4.55 5.58 -0.10
N VAL A 75 3.65 6.30 0.58
CA VAL A 75 3.31 7.70 0.27
C VAL A 75 4.28 8.64 1.00
N LYS A 76 5.55 8.59 0.59
CA LYS A 76 6.68 9.27 1.24
C LYS A 76 6.40 10.73 1.63
N ASP A 77 5.89 11.54 0.71
CA ASP A 77 5.71 12.97 0.95
C ASP A 77 4.69 13.25 2.07
N LYS A 78 3.63 12.44 2.17
CA LYS A 78 2.66 12.55 3.26
C LYS A 78 3.27 12.11 4.59
N ILE A 79 4.06 11.03 4.60
CA ILE A 79 4.76 10.56 5.80
C ILE A 79 5.73 11.62 6.31
N LEU A 80 6.53 12.22 5.42
CA LEU A 80 7.48 13.28 5.79
C LEU A 80 6.75 14.50 6.37
N LYS A 81 5.67 14.95 5.74
CA LYS A 81 4.84 16.04 6.27
C LYS A 81 4.24 15.70 7.64
N GLU A 82 3.81 14.46 7.84
CA GLU A 82 3.27 14.02 9.12
C GLU A 82 4.34 13.88 10.20
N LEU A 83 5.60 13.63 9.83
CA LEU A 83 6.75 13.62 10.74
C LEU A 83 7.11 15.00 11.29
N ASP A 84 6.73 16.10 10.64
CA ASP A 84 6.96 17.47 11.13
C ASP A 84 6.18 17.79 12.43
N ASP A 85 5.26 16.90 12.81
CA ASP A 85 4.50 16.97 14.06
C ASP A 85 5.43 16.85 15.29
N PRO A 86 5.47 17.88 16.17
CA PRO A 86 6.35 17.89 17.34
C PRO A 86 5.95 16.86 18.42
N GLU A 87 4.75 16.28 18.34
CA GLU A 87 4.32 15.23 19.28
C GLU A 87 4.89 13.84 18.93
N ILE A 88 5.61 13.72 17.80
CA ILE A 88 6.29 12.49 17.41
C ILE A 88 7.69 12.45 18.03
N TYR A 89 7.85 11.51 18.95
CA TYR A 89 9.11 11.23 19.64
C TYR A 89 10.21 10.69 18.70
N ASP A 90 11.47 10.92 19.09
CA ASP A 90 12.66 10.60 18.29
C ASP A 90 12.77 9.12 17.91
N ASP A 91 12.42 8.19 18.82
CA ASP A 91 12.43 6.75 18.53
C ASP A 91 11.49 6.41 17.36
N THR A 92 10.25 6.91 17.39
CA THR A 92 9.27 6.70 16.30
C THR A 92 9.78 7.36 15.01
N ARG A 93 10.40 8.53 15.10
CA ARG A 93 10.99 9.22 13.94
C ARG A 93 12.10 8.39 13.29
N SER A 94 12.96 7.77 14.10
CA SER A 94 14.01 6.86 13.61
C SER A 94 13.42 5.64 12.91
N GLU A 95 12.47 4.95 13.55
CA GLU A 95 11.79 3.77 12.99
C GLU A 95 11.11 4.10 11.64
N VAL A 96 10.44 5.26 11.54
CA VAL A 96 9.78 5.70 10.30
C VAL A 96 10.79 6.06 9.21
N ASN A 97 11.92 6.68 9.55
CA ASN A 97 12.97 6.97 8.57
C ASN A 97 13.60 5.69 8.01
N GLU A 98 13.83 4.68 8.84
CA GLU A 98 14.30 3.36 8.39
C GLU A 98 13.27 2.68 7.47
N MET A 99 11.99 2.78 7.81
CA MET A 99 10.89 2.31 6.96
C MET A 99 10.85 3.05 5.61
N LEU A 100 11.04 4.37 5.59
CA LEU A 100 11.09 5.15 4.35
C LEU A 100 12.26 4.73 3.45
N GLU A 101 13.45 4.53 4.03
CA GLU A 101 14.62 4.03 3.30
C GLU A 101 14.36 2.64 2.71
N PHE A 102 13.76 1.74 3.49
CA PHE A 102 13.37 0.42 3.02
C PHE A 102 12.41 0.49 1.81
N TRP A 103 11.31 1.23 1.92
CA TRP A 103 10.31 1.33 0.85
C TRP A 103 10.75 2.13 -0.36
N SER A 104 11.78 2.98 -0.24
CA SER A 104 12.41 3.67 -1.37
C SER A 104 13.00 2.71 -2.41
N LYS A 105 13.31 1.47 -2.00
CA LYS A 105 13.83 0.39 -2.84
C LYS A 105 12.80 -0.71 -3.05
N GLU A 106 11.97 -0.97 -2.05
CA GLU A 106 11.15 -2.17 -2.00
C GLU A 106 9.74 -1.99 -2.59
N SER A 107 9.25 -0.75 -2.69
CA SER A 107 7.94 -0.47 -3.31
C SER A 107 7.88 -0.97 -4.75
N THR A 108 6.68 -1.30 -5.23
CA THR A 108 6.50 -1.87 -6.57
C THR A 108 6.99 -0.91 -7.65
N SER A 109 6.71 0.39 -7.53
CA SER A 109 7.27 1.41 -8.44
C SER A 109 8.80 1.42 -8.42
N ALA A 110 9.43 1.45 -7.24
CA ALA A 110 10.89 1.47 -7.11
C ALA A 110 11.55 0.24 -7.78
N LYS A 111 10.99 -0.95 -7.55
CA LYS A 111 11.47 -2.18 -8.18
C LYS A 111 11.30 -2.18 -9.70
N LEU A 112 10.15 -1.72 -10.21
CA LEU A 112 9.94 -1.59 -11.64
C LEU A 112 10.95 -0.61 -12.26
N ARG A 113 11.15 0.55 -11.63
CA ARG A 113 12.13 1.55 -12.10
C ARG A 113 13.55 1.02 -12.13
N ALA A 114 13.96 0.28 -11.09
CA ALA A 114 15.27 -0.36 -11.04
C ALA A 114 15.44 -1.37 -12.18
N ALA A 115 14.39 -2.10 -12.54
CA ALA A 115 14.39 -3.10 -13.59
C ALA A 115 14.30 -2.53 -15.03
N TYR A 116 14.01 -1.24 -15.21
CA TYR A 116 13.93 -0.66 -16.54
C TYR A 116 15.29 -0.71 -17.27
N PRO A 117 15.31 -1.14 -18.55
CA PRO A 117 16.46 -0.92 -19.42
C PRO A 117 16.75 0.58 -19.58
N ASP A 118 18.00 0.92 -19.88
CA ASP A 118 18.42 2.33 -20.02
C ASP A 118 17.65 3.08 -21.10
N GLU A 119 17.25 2.39 -22.17
CA GLU A 119 16.41 2.96 -23.21
C GLU A 119 15.03 3.40 -22.68
N ILE A 120 14.39 2.58 -21.84
CA ILE A 120 13.09 2.91 -21.26
C ILE A 120 13.22 4.05 -20.25
N LYS A 121 14.27 4.05 -19.43
CA LYS A 121 14.55 5.15 -18.47
C LYS A 121 14.68 6.49 -19.17
N LYS A 122 15.26 6.52 -20.37
CA LYS A 122 15.39 7.74 -21.18
C LYS A 122 14.02 8.31 -21.61
N TYR A 123 13.07 7.46 -21.98
CA TYR A 123 11.77 7.90 -22.51
C TYR A 123 10.68 8.04 -21.44
N LEU A 124 10.83 7.38 -20.29
CA LEU A 124 9.94 7.48 -19.14
C LEU A 124 10.72 8.01 -17.93
N PRO A 125 11.14 9.28 -17.91
CA PRO A 125 12.09 9.78 -16.90
C PRO A 125 11.49 9.94 -15.50
N SER A 126 10.16 10.06 -15.38
CA SER A 126 9.48 10.39 -14.12
C SER A 126 8.15 9.66 -13.95
N ASP A 127 7.73 9.46 -12.70
CA ASP A 127 6.41 8.94 -12.32
C ASP A 127 5.44 10.09 -11.93
N ASN A 128 5.90 11.34 -11.93
CA ASN A 128 5.16 12.51 -11.46
C ASN A 128 4.23 13.11 -12.54
N TRP A 129 3.40 12.28 -13.13
CA TRP A 129 2.51 12.65 -14.24
C TRP A 129 1.43 13.70 -13.87
N MET A 130 1.15 13.89 -12.57
CA MET A 130 0.18 14.87 -12.09
C MET A 130 0.72 16.31 -12.05
N HIS A 131 2.04 16.49 -12.00
CA HIS A 131 2.66 17.80 -11.81
C HIS A 131 3.75 18.13 -12.83
N GLU A 132 4.19 17.15 -13.65
CA GLU A 132 5.17 17.35 -14.71
C GLU A 132 4.55 17.23 -16.10
N CYS A 133 5.08 17.98 -17.07
CA CYS A 133 4.78 17.78 -18.48
C CYS A 133 5.75 16.76 -19.08
N GLY A 134 5.23 15.80 -19.85
CA GLY A 134 6.06 14.75 -20.45
C GLY A 134 5.38 14.11 -21.66
N ILE A 135 6.18 13.53 -22.55
CA ILE A 135 5.69 12.82 -23.76
C ILE A 135 5.01 11.50 -23.36
N ALA A 136 5.51 10.86 -22.29
CA ALA A 136 4.92 9.65 -21.72
C ALA A 136 5.27 9.54 -20.23
N PHE A 137 4.37 8.91 -19.48
CA PHE A 137 4.56 8.55 -18.08
C PHE A 137 4.09 7.09 -17.89
N PRO A 138 4.73 6.34 -16.99
CA PRO A 138 4.20 5.05 -16.62
C PRO A 138 2.97 5.23 -15.73
N LEU A 139 1.82 4.71 -16.18
CA LEU A 139 0.61 4.61 -15.38
C LEU A 139 0.47 3.16 -14.92
N TYR A 140 0.67 2.95 -13.63
CA TYR A 140 0.70 1.61 -13.05
C TYR A 140 -0.66 1.28 -12.44
N ARG A 141 -1.38 0.35 -13.04
CA ARG A 141 -2.71 -0.04 -12.57
C ARG A 141 -2.98 -1.53 -12.80
N LEU A 142 -3.53 -2.21 -11.79
CA LEU A 142 -3.97 -3.61 -11.87
C LEU A 142 -5.50 -3.75 -11.79
N THR A 143 -6.23 -2.63 -11.85
CA THR A 143 -7.70 -2.59 -11.82
C THR A 143 -8.33 -3.12 -13.11
N GLY A 144 -9.64 -3.32 -13.08
CA GLY A 144 -10.44 -3.77 -14.24
C GLY A 144 -10.85 -5.24 -14.16
N GLY A 145 -10.46 -5.94 -13.08
CA GLY A 145 -11.01 -7.24 -12.74
C GLY A 145 -12.47 -7.11 -12.32
N ASN A 146 -13.34 -7.94 -12.90
CA ASN A 146 -14.70 -8.13 -12.43
C ASN A 146 -14.70 -9.29 -11.44
N VAL A 147 -14.95 -8.99 -10.17
CA VAL A 147 -15.06 -10.01 -9.12
C VAL A 147 -16.32 -10.84 -9.36
N ASP A 148 -16.25 -12.14 -9.10
CA ASP A 148 -17.40 -13.04 -9.19
C ASP A 148 -18.34 -12.82 -7.99
N TRP A 149 -19.21 -11.82 -8.13
CA TRP A 149 -20.19 -11.46 -7.10
C TRP A 149 -21.24 -12.56 -6.89
N ASP A 150 -21.61 -13.30 -7.94
CA ASP A 150 -22.57 -14.41 -7.82
C ASP A 150 -22.00 -15.52 -6.92
N LYS A 151 -20.73 -15.89 -7.12
CA LYS A 151 -20.04 -16.83 -6.25
C LYS A 151 -19.96 -16.32 -4.81
N LEU A 152 -19.60 -15.05 -4.60
CA LEU A 152 -19.53 -14.45 -3.26
C LEU A 152 -20.90 -14.49 -2.56
N LEU A 153 -21.98 -14.10 -3.25
CA LEU A 153 -23.33 -14.07 -2.69
C LEU A 153 -23.87 -15.48 -2.38
N LYS A 154 -23.54 -16.48 -3.20
CA LYS A 154 -23.99 -17.87 -3.01
C LYS A 154 -23.22 -18.60 -1.90
N LYS A 155 -21.91 -18.37 -1.80
CA LYS A 155 -21.03 -19.14 -0.89
C LYS A 155 -20.69 -18.40 0.40
N GLY A 156 -20.70 -17.07 0.37
CA GLY A 156 -20.12 -16.23 1.42
C GLY A 156 -18.60 -16.45 1.57
N ILE A 157 -17.96 -15.65 2.45
CA ILE A 157 -16.53 -15.80 2.75
C ILE A 157 -16.19 -17.22 3.27
N PRO A 158 -16.98 -17.85 4.19
CA PRO A 158 -16.66 -19.19 4.67
C PRO A 158 -16.66 -20.25 3.55
N GLY A 159 -17.59 -20.17 2.60
CA GLY A 159 -17.63 -21.09 1.47
C GLY A 159 -16.47 -20.88 0.50
N LEU A 160 -15.98 -19.64 0.35
CA LEU A 160 -14.77 -19.35 -0.43
C LEU A 160 -13.50 -19.91 0.23
N ILE A 161 -13.40 -19.86 1.56
CA ILE A 161 -12.27 -20.45 2.30
C ILE A 161 -12.24 -21.97 2.09
N LYS A 162 -13.39 -22.63 2.23
CA LYS A 162 -13.51 -24.08 2.02
C LYS A 162 -13.14 -24.52 0.59
N ASP A 163 -13.40 -23.69 -0.42
CA ASP A 163 -13.01 -23.98 -1.81
C ASP A 163 -11.47 -23.96 -2.01
N ALA A 164 -10.73 -23.28 -1.14
CA ALA A 164 -9.29 -23.06 -1.26
C ALA A 164 -8.43 -24.03 -0.41
N GLU A 165 -9.07 -24.83 0.44
CA GLU A 165 -8.46 -25.91 1.23
C GLU A 165 -8.35 -27.20 0.41
#